data_AF-A0A0X8VD58-F1
#
_entry.id   AF-A0A0X8VD58-F1
#
_cell.length_a   1.000
_cell.length_b   1.000
_cell.length_c   1.000
_cell.angle_alpha   90.00
_cell.angle_beta   90.00
_cell.angle_gamma   90.00
#
_symmetry.space_group_name_H-M   'P 1'
#
loop_
_entity.id
_entity.type
_entity.pdbx_description
1 polymer ?
#
loop_
_entity_poly.entity_id
_entity_poly.type
_entity_poly.pdbx_seq_one_letter_code
_entity_poly.pdbx_strand_id
1 'polypeptide(L)'
;MKLHFTEEQKKQELNKLYLEEDDLLLEAEFVEGEGRKFLISGVATIEGERYHEFEIICELAEDASEDPVSVINTDWVWYDFNF
;
A
#
# COMPACT_ATOMS: atom_id res chain seq x y z
N MET A 1 14.01 0.07 2.83
CA MET A 1 13.73 -0.82 3.99
C MET A 1 12.41 -1.54 3.75
N LYS A 2 12.29 -2.84 4.09
CA LYS A 2 11.05 -3.62 3.91
C LYS A 2 10.33 -3.80 5.25
N LEU A 3 9.06 -3.38 5.31
CA LEU A 3 8.22 -3.37 6.49
C LEU A 3 6.96 -4.21 6.23
N HIS A 4 6.72 -5.20 7.09
CA HIS A 4 5.60 -6.13 6.96
C HIS A 4 4.47 -5.76 7.90
N PHE A 5 3.23 -5.86 7.42
CA PHE A 5 2.06 -5.79 8.29
C PHE A 5 2.02 -7.00 9.21
N THR A 6 1.83 -6.75 10.51
CA THR A 6 1.60 -7.81 11.49
C THR A 6 0.24 -8.46 11.27
N GLU A 7 0.08 -9.69 11.74
CA GLU A 7 -1.19 -10.41 11.66
C GLU A 7 -2.33 -9.69 12.41
N GLU A 8 -2.00 -8.92 13.46
CA GLU A 8 -2.99 -8.10 14.17
C GLU A 8 -3.45 -6.91 13.33
N GLN A 9 -2.51 -6.20 12.67
CA GLN A 9 -2.83 -5.10 11.76
C GLN A 9 -3.68 -5.57 10.57
N LYS A 10 -3.38 -6.75 10.02
CA LYS A 10 -4.20 -7.35 8.94
C LYS A 10 -5.61 -7.70 9.42
N LYS A 11 -5.76 -8.24 10.63
CA LYS A 11 -7.09 -8.51 11.22
C LYS A 11 -7.91 -7.26 11.49
N GLN A 12 -7.24 -6.15 11.77
CA GLN A 12 -7.84 -4.83 11.91
C GLN A 12 -8.01 -4.12 10.56
N GLU A 13 -7.67 -4.78 9.45
CA GLU A 13 -7.79 -4.26 8.09
C GLU A 13 -6.94 -2.99 7.84
N LEU A 14 -5.91 -2.74 8.64
CA LEU A 14 -5.01 -1.59 8.52
C LEU A 14 -4.04 -1.71 7.34
N ASN A 15 -4.01 -2.87 6.69
CA ASN A 15 -3.26 -3.12 5.48
C ASN A 15 -4.09 -2.90 4.21
N LYS A 16 -5.36 -2.46 4.33
CA LYS A 16 -6.22 -2.21 3.18
C LYS A 16 -6.08 -0.76 2.72
N LEU A 17 -5.97 -0.59 1.42
CA LEU A 17 -5.94 0.69 0.73
C LEU A 17 -7.03 0.68 -0.34
N TYR A 18 -7.86 1.72 -0.37
CA TYR A 18 -8.86 1.90 -1.41
C TYR A 18 -8.50 3.13 -2.25
N LEU A 19 -8.24 2.93 -3.53
CA LEU A 19 -8.03 3.98 -4.50
C LEU A 19 -9.34 4.20 -5.26
N GLU A 20 -10.10 5.20 -4.83
CA GLU A 20 -11.44 5.48 -5.36
C GLU A 20 -11.43 5.82 -6.86
N GLU A 21 -10.38 6.46 -7.35
CA GLU A 21 -10.26 6.88 -8.75
C GLU A 21 -10.12 5.70 -9.72
N ASP A 22 -9.51 4.59 -9.25
CA ASP A 22 -9.23 3.39 -10.04
C ASP A 22 -10.14 2.19 -9.71
N ASP A 23 -11.12 2.37 -8.80
CA ASP A 23 -11.94 1.30 -8.21
C ASP A 23 -11.10 0.10 -7.75
N LEU A 24 -9.97 0.40 -7.09
CA LEU A 24 -8.96 -0.57 -6.69
C LEU A 24 -8.94 -0.71 -5.17
N LEU A 25 -9.14 -1.95 -4.70
CA LEU A 25 -8.90 -2.33 -3.30
C LEU A 25 -7.62 -3.16 -3.21
N LEU A 26 -6.59 -2.62 -2.58
CA LEU A 26 -5.34 -3.34 -2.30
C LEU A 26 -5.35 -3.87 -0.86
N GLU A 27 -5.10 -5.17 -0.71
CA GLU A 27 -4.74 -5.80 0.55
C GLU A 27 -3.22 -5.95 0.62
N ALA A 28 -2.54 -4.96 1.22
CA ALA A 28 -1.09 -4.90 1.27
C ALA A 28 -0.49 -5.99 2.17
N GLU A 29 0.62 -6.58 1.73
CA GLU A 29 1.40 -7.55 2.49
C GLU A 29 2.63 -6.92 3.12
N PHE A 30 3.29 -6.03 2.39
CA PHE A 30 4.43 -5.27 2.86
C PHE A 30 4.54 -3.93 2.13
N VAL A 31 5.28 -3.01 2.74
CA VAL A 31 5.78 -1.81 2.08
C VAL A 31 7.30 -1.84 2.06
N GLU A 32 7.92 -1.38 0.99
CA GLU A 32 9.36 -1.30 0.83
C GLU A 32 9.76 0.09 0.34
N GLY A 33 10.59 0.79 1.09
CA GLY A 33 10.98 2.15 0.72
C GLY A 33 11.80 2.87 1.78
N GLU A 34 12.04 4.15 1.53
CA GLU A 34 12.70 5.06 2.47
C GLU A 34 12.29 6.51 2.19
N GLY A 35 12.17 7.31 3.26
CA GLY A 35 11.77 8.72 3.18
C GLY A 35 10.33 8.88 2.71
N ARG A 36 10.16 9.28 1.44
CA ARG A 36 8.85 9.53 0.82
C ARG A 36 8.48 8.56 -0.29
N LYS A 37 9.40 7.71 -0.74
CA LYS A 37 9.16 6.78 -1.86
C LYS A 37 9.00 5.37 -1.32
N PHE A 38 7.83 4.77 -1.56
CA PHE A 38 7.52 3.41 -1.14
C PHE A 38 6.91 2.60 -2.27
N LEU A 39 7.20 1.31 -2.25
CA LEU A 39 6.56 0.26 -3.02
C LEU A 39 5.64 -0.50 -2.06
N ILE A 40 4.36 -0.62 -2.40
CA ILE A 40 3.37 -1.37 -1.64
C ILE A 40 3.01 -2.59 -2.47
N SER A 41 3.26 -3.77 -1.91
CA SER A 41 2.98 -5.03 -2.59
C SER A 41 1.86 -5.77 -1.87
N GLY A 42 0.97 -6.39 -2.63
CA GLY A 42 -0.10 -7.21 -2.07
C GLY A 42 -1.06 -7.77 -3.11
N VAL A 43 -2.30 -7.98 -2.69
CA VAL A 43 -3.36 -8.51 -3.55
C VAL A 43 -4.33 -7.38 -3.88
N ALA A 44 -4.43 -7.02 -5.16
CA ALA A 44 -5.38 -6.01 -5.62
C ALA A 44 -6.69 -6.68 -6.07
N THR A 45 -7.81 -6.02 -5.81
CA THR A 45 -9.12 -6.34 -6.37
C THR A 45 -9.58 -5.17 -7.21
N ILE A 46 -9.75 -5.39 -8.52
CA ILE A 46 -10.15 -4.37 -9.51
C ILE A 46 -11.33 -4.94 -10.28
N GLU A 47 -12.47 -4.23 -10.29
CA GLU A 47 -13.71 -4.70 -10.96
C GLU A 47 -14.15 -6.13 -10.56
N GLY A 48 -13.77 -6.58 -9.35
CA GLY A 48 -14.05 -7.93 -8.84
C GLY A 48 -13.04 -9.01 -9.24
N GLU A 49 -12.03 -8.70 -10.06
CA GLU A 49 -10.90 -9.57 -10.37
C GLU A 49 -9.78 -9.40 -9.35
N ARG A 50 -9.15 -10.51 -8.92
CA ARG A 50 -8.05 -10.49 -7.95
C ARG A 50 -6.71 -10.69 -8.64
N TYR A 51 -5.80 -9.76 -8.43
CA TYR A 51 -4.43 -9.78 -8.94
C TYR A 51 -3.48 -10.05 -7.77
N HIS A 52 -2.79 -11.19 -7.85
CA HIS A 52 -1.75 -11.55 -6.90
C HIS A 52 -0.43 -10.90 -7.33
N GLU A 53 0.41 -10.53 -6.36
CA GLU A 53 1.70 -9.87 -6.61
C GLU A 53 1.55 -8.48 -7.26
N PHE A 54 0.46 -7.76 -6.95
CA PHE A 54 0.24 -6.40 -7.42
C PHE A 54 1.11 -5.42 -6.64
N GLU A 55 1.70 -4.46 -7.36
CA GLU A 55 2.64 -3.50 -6.79
C GLU A 55 2.21 -2.05 -7.11
N ILE A 56 2.20 -1.21 -6.08
CA ILE A 56 1.95 0.23 -6.21
C ILE A 56 3.20 0.96 -5.77
N ILE A 57 3.76 1.80 -6.64
CA ILE A 57 4.79 2.75 -6.24
C ILE A 57 4.09 4.05 -5.86
N CYS A 58 4.32 4.55 -4.66
CA CYS A 58 3.78 5.83 -4.21
C CYS A 58 4.88 6.79 -3.73
N GLU A 59 4.60 8.08 -3.89
CA GLU A 59 5.35 9.16 -3.27
C GLU A 59 4.46 9.87 -2.24
N LEU A 60 4.89 9.85 -0.98
CA LEU A 60 4.20 10.48 0.13
C LEU A 60 4.39 12.01 0.12
N ALA A 61 3.37 12.73 0.58
CA ALA A 61 3.43 14.18 0.75
C ALA A 61 4.47 14.61 1.80
N GLU A 62 4.64 13.80 2.84
CA GLU A 62 5.59 13.98 3.94
C GLU A 62 6.30 12.67 4.28
N ASP A 63 7.36 12.74 5.09
CA ASP A 63 8.07 11.54 5.54
C ASP A 63 7.15 10.73 6.47
N ALA A 64 6.94 9.46 6.13
CA ALA A 64 6.24 8.54 7.02
C ALA A 64 7.15 8.07 8.15
N SER A 65 6.55 7.70 9.28
CA SER A 65 7.26 6.96 10.32
C SER A 65 7.69 5.57 9.82
N GLU A 66 8.66 4.94 10.47
CA GLU A 66 9.17 3.59 10.14
C GLU A 66 8.16 2.47 10.49
N ASP A 67 6.91 2.61 10.05
CA ASP A 67 5.80 1.69 10.28
C ASP A 67 4.94 1.57 9.00
N PRO A 68 4.56 0.34 8.58
CA PRO A 68 3.86 0.12 7.31
C PRO A 68 2.44 0.71 7.30
N VAL A 69 1.78 0.81 8.45
CA VAL A 69 0.44 1.41 8.57
C VAL A 69 0.54 2.92 8.36
N SER A 70 1.60 3.55 8.83
CA SER A 70 1.86 4.97 8.60
C SER A 70 2.01 5.29 7.11
N VAL A 71 2.72 4.45 6.35
CA VAL A 71 2.90 4.63 4.90
C VAL A 71 1.56 4.58 4.15
N ILE A 72 0.66 3.66 4.51
CA ILE A 72 -0.68 3.56 3.89
C ILE A 72 -1.57 4.76 4.25
N ASN A 73 -1.48 5.27 5.48
CA ASN A 73 -2.36 6.35 5.96
C ASN A 73 -1.83 7.76 5.67
N THR A 74 -0.59 7.90 5.21
CA THR A 74 -0.03 9.20 4.82
C THR A 74 -0.57 9.59 3.45
N ASP A 75 -0.86 10.88 3.25
CA ASP A 75 -1.29 11.39 1.95
C ASP A 75 -0.24 11.16 0.86
N TRP A 76 -0.69 10.79 -0.34
CA TRP A 76 0.16 10.55 -1.49
C TRP A 76 0.08 11.72 -2.47
N VAL A 77 1.22 12.19 -2.94
CA VAL A 77 1.29 13.20 -4.01
C VAL A 77 1.28 12.57 -5.40
N TRP A 78 1.64 11.29 -5.48
CA TRP A 78 1.72 10.55 -6.72
C TRP A 78 1.73 9.04 -6.45
N TYR A 79 1.17 8.26 -7.37
CA TYR A 79 1.31 6.81 -7.40
C TYR A 79 1.28 6.29 -8.84
N ASP A 80 1.79 5.07 -9.03
CA ASP A 80 1.73 4.32 -10.28
C ASP A 80 1.70 2.80 -10.01
N PHE A 81 1.23 2.04 -10.99
CA PHE A 81 1.01 0.59 -10.87
C PHE A 81 2.06 -0.19 -11.65
N ASN A 82 2.62 -1.22 -11.00
CA ASN A 82 3.38 -2.28 -11.65
C ASN A 82 2.53 -3.56 -11.65
N PHE A 83 2.31 -4.12 -12.83
CA PHE A 83 1.53 -5.34 -13.08
C PHE A 83 2.24 -6.28 -14.06
#